data_AF-A0A355ET75-F1
#
_entry.id   AF-A0A355ET75-F1
#
_cell.length_a   1.000
_cell.length_b   1.000
_cell.length_c   1.000
_cell.angle_alpha   90.00
_cell.angle_beta   90.00
_cell.angle_gamma   90.00
#
_symmetry.space_group_name_H-M   'P 1'
#
loop_
_entity.id
_entity.type
_entity.pdbx_description
1 polymer ?
#
loop_
_entity_poly.entity_id
_entity_poly.type
_entity_poly.pdbx_seq_one_letter_code
_entity_poly.pdbx_strand_id
1 'polypeptide(L)'
;ELKKAFPGQNIISVDASKIAKEELGVPITNTTMLGALVRATRVVELSALEEPVRNRFGVNGQKNINAYTRAYNEATVIEAE
;
A
#
# COMPACT_ATOMS: atom_id res chain seq x y z
N GLU A 1 17.20 -2.12 11.87
CA GLU A 1 16.52 -3.26 12.54
C GLU A 1 15.92 -4.23 11.53
N LEU A 2 15.14 -3.77 10.55
CA LEU A 2 14.49 -4.63 9.55
C LEU A 2 15.43 -5.59 8.79
N LYS A 3 16.58 -5.12 8.29
CA LYS A 3 17.60 -6.00 7.65
C LYS A 3 18.12 -7.13 8.56
N LYS A 4 18.17 -6.90 9.89
CA LYS A 4 18.59 -7.93 10.86
C LYS A 4 17.47 -8.95 11.10
N ALA A 5 16.21 -8.51 11.07
CA ALA A 5 15.04 -9.38 11.25
C ALA A 5 14.73 -10.23 10.00
N PHE A 6 15.04 -9.71 8.82
CA PHE A 6 14.81 -10.38 7.53
C PHE A 6 16.10 -10.41 6.70
N PRO A 7 17.09 -11.24 7.08
CA PRO A 7 18.38 -11.30 6.40
C PRO A 7 18.22 -11.81 4.96
N GLY A 8 18.89 -11.15 4.01
CA GLY A 8 18.90 -11.52 2.59
C GLY A 8 17.59 -11.31 1.84
N GLN A 9 16.65 -10.53 2.40
CA GLN A 9 15.36 -10.26 1.77
C GLN A 9 15.22 -8.78 1.40
N ASN A 10 14.60 -8.53 0.25
CA ASN A 10 14.12 -7.20 -0.12
C ASN A 10 12.91 -6.85 0.76
N ILE A 11 12.94 -5.67 1.38
CA ILE A 11 11.89 -5.22 2.29
C ILE A 11 11.25 -3.96 1.74
N ILE A 12 9.93 -3.98 1.64
CA ILE A 12 9.12 -2.78 1.45
C ILE A 12 8.43 -2.44 2.75
N SER A 13 8.56 -1.19 3.18
CA SER A 13 7.93 -0.68 4.41
C SER A 13 7.17 0.62 4.15
N VAL A 14 5.99 0.76 4.74
CA VAL A 14 5.19 1.99 4.69
C VAL A 14 4.40 2.15 5.99
N ASP A 15 4.16 3.39 6.43
CA ASP A 15 3.26 3.67 7.56
C ASP A 15 1.79 3.62 7.11
N ALA A 16 1.29 2.40 6.92
CA ALA A 16 -0.08 2.19 6.44
C ALA A 16 -1.14 2.69 7.42
N SER A 17 -0.86 2.65 8.74
CA SER A 17 -1.77 3.11 9.78
C SER A 17 -2.00 4.61 9.71
N LYS A 18 -0.92 5.39 9.51
CA LYS A 18 -1.00 6.83 9.28
C LYS A 18 -1.81 7.15 8.02
N ILE A 19 -1.47 6.54 6.89
CA ILE A 19 -2.15 6.78 5.61
C ILE A 19 -3.64 6.42 5.71
N ALA A 20 -3.97 5.27 6.30
CA ALA A 20 -5.35 4.86 6.49
C ALA A 20 -6.14 5.87 7.36
N LYS A 21 -5.53 6.36 8.44
CA LYS A 21 -6.17 7.36 9.30
C LYS A 21 -6.38 8.69 8.58
N GLU A 22 -5.44 9.13 7.76
CA GLU A 22 -5.53 10.39 7.00
C GLU A 22 -6.52 10.32 5.84
N GLU A 23 -6.53 9.24 5.05
CA GLU A 23 -7.40 9.12 3.87
C GLU A 23 -8.79 8.54 4.19
N LEU A 24 -8.85 7.54 5.09
CA LEU A 24 -10.07 6.80 5.39
C LEU A 24 -10.75 7.29 6.68
N GLY A 25 -10.02 7.99 7.56
CA GLY A 25 -10.48 8.41 8.89
C GLY A 25 -10.39 7.31 9.96
N VAL A 26 -10.01 6.09 9.57
CA VAL A 26 -9.91 4.91 10.45
C VAL A 26 -8.62 4.14 10.15
N PRO A 27 -7.97 3.51 11.14
CA PRO A 27 -6.70 2.80 10.96
C PRO A 27 -6.89 1.39 10.37
N ILE A 28 -7.67 1.27 9.28
CA ILE A 28 -7.88 0.01 8.55
C ILE A 28 -6.94 -0.03 7.36
N THR A 29 -5.89 -0.85 7.44
CA THR A 29 -4.75 -0.78 6.53
C THR A 29 -4.86 -1.68 5.30
N ASN A 30 -5.89 -2.51 5.18
CA ASN A 30 -5.99 -3.52 4.12
C ASN A 30 -5.81 -2.94 2.71
N THR A 31 -6.61 -1.93 2.35
CA THR A 31 -6.52 -1.31 1.02
C THR A 31 -5.20 -0.57 0.85
N THR A 32 -4.78 0.18 1.87
CA THR A 32 -3.48 0.87 1.90
C THR A 32 -2.33 -0.09 1.57
N MET A 33 -2.31 -1.28 2.18
CA MET A 33 -1.26 -2.29 1.96
C MET A 33 -1.25 -2.87 0.55
N LEU A 34 -2.33 -2.78 -0.24
CA LEU A 34 -2.32 -3.18 -1.65
C LEU A 34 -1.32 -2.33 -2.46
N GLY A 35 -1.21 -1.04 -2.15
CA GLY A 35 -0.24 -0.16 -2.80
C GLY A 35 1.20 -0.62 -2.56
N ALA A 36 1.53 -0.94 -1.32
CA ALA A 36 2.85 -1.47 -0.96
C ALA A 36 3.12 -2.82 -1.64
N LEU A 37 2.13 -3.71 -1.68
CA LEU A 37 2.24 -5.02 -2.32
C LEU A 37 2.50 -4.89 -3.84
N VAL A 38 1.74 -4.04 -4.52
CA VAL A 38 1.92 -3.81 -5.97
C VAL A 38 3.31 -3.23 -6.24
N ARG A 39 3.79 -2.30 -5.41
CA ARG A 39 5.15 -1.77 -5.56
C ARG A 39 6.24 -2.83 -5.38
N ALA A 40 6.04 -3.74 -4.42
CA ALA A 40 7.00 -4.80 -4.13
C ALA A 40 7.07 -5.85 -5.23
N THR A 41 5.91 -6.19 -5.81
CA THR A 41 5.79 -7.37 -6.68
C THR A 41 5.69 -7.03 -8.16
N ARG A 42 5.18 -5.84 -8.50
CA ARG A 42 4.81 -5.44 -9.87
C ARG A 42 3.95 -6.49 -10.60
N VAL A 43 3.17 -7.26 -9.84
CA VAL A 43 2.34 -8.36 -10.39
C VAL A 43 1.22 -7.84 -11.29
N VAL A 44 0.81 -6.59 -11.08
CA VAL A 44 -0.14 -5.83 -11.89
C VAL A 44 0.27 -4.36 -11.91
N GLU A 45 -0.25 -3.60 -12.87
CA GLU A 45 -0.17 -2.14 -12.83
C GLU A 45 -1.04 -1.56 -11.71
N LEU A 46 -0.61 -0.47 -11.08
CA LEU A 46 -1.37 0.15 -9.98
C LEU A 46 -2.77 0.60 -10.41
N SER A 47 -2.90 1.08 -11.66
CA SER A 47 -4.16 1.52 -12.24
C SER A 47 -5.19 0.39 -12.38
N ALA A 48 -4.74 -0.86 -12.48
CA ALA A 48 -5.63 -2.03 -12.55
C ALA A 48 -6.47 -2.21 -11.26
N LEU A 49 -6.08 -1.59 -10.14
CA LEU A 49 -6.84 -1.62 -8.90
C LEU A 49 -8.03 -0.64 -8.89
N GLU A 50 -8.05 0.38 -9.75
CA GLU A 50 -9.04 1.46 -9.64
C GLU A 50 -10.48 0.97 -9.81
N GLU A 51 -10.76 0.27 -10.91
CA GLU A 51 -12.12 -0.19 -11.21
C GLU A 51 -12.64 -1.20 -10.16
N PRO A 52 -11.89 -2.26 -9.78
CA PRO A 52 -12.33 -3.19 -8.74
C PRO A 52 -12.56 -2.51 -7.38
N VAL A 53 -11.71 -1.55 -7.01
CA VAL A 53 -11.85 -0.82 -5.74
C VAL A 53 -13.05 0.12 -5.77
N ARG A 54 -13.30 0.84 -6.87
CA ARG A 54 -14.52 1.66 -7.03
C ARG A 54 -15.77 0.79 -6.94
N ASN A 55 -15.80 -0.34 -7.66
CA ASN A 55 -16.94 -1.25 -7.67
C ASN A 55 -17.20 -1.85 -6.28
N ARG A 56 -16.15 -2.20 -5.53
CA ARG A 56 -16.28 -2.80 -4.19
C ARG A 56 -16.76 -1.82 -3.12
N PHE A 57 -16.26 -0.58 -3.15
CA PHE A 57 -16.45 0.38 -2.04
C PHE A 57 -17.44 1.52 -2.36
N GLY A 58 -17.93 1.61 -3.60
CA GLY A 58 -18.90 2.61 -4.03
C GLY A 58 -18.44 4.04 -3.70
N VAL A 59 -19.23 4.76 -2.90
CA VAL A 59 -18.92 6.13 -2.44
C VAL A 59 -17.58 6.25 -1.71
N ASN A 60 -17.09 5.18 -1.07
CA ASN A 60 -15.80 5.16 -0.38
C ASN A 60 -14.64 4.75 -1.29
N GLY A 61 -14.90 4.43 -2.57
CA GLY A 61 -13.90 3.97 -3.52
C GLY A 61 -12.76 4.96 -3.71
N GLN A 62 -13.05 6.26 -3.84
CA GLN A 62 -12.00 7.26 -4.06
C GLN A 62 -11.05 7.39 -2.86
N LYS A 63 -11.55 7.33 -1.63
CA LYS A 63 -10.70 7.34 -0.42
C LYS A 63 -9.78 6.13 -0.37
N ASN A 64 -10.31 4.96 -0.73
CA ASN A 64 -9.55 3.72 -0.83
C ASN A 64 -8.48 3.78 -1.94
N ILE A 65 -8.80 4.39 -3.08
CA ILE A 65 -7.84 4.64 -4.17
C ILE A 65 -6.71 5.55 -3.72
N ASN A 66 -7.04 6.66 -3.06
CA ASN A 66 -6.03 7.57 -2.52
C ASN A 66 -5.11 6.84 -1.52
N ALA A 67 -5.69 6.04 -0.62
CA ALA A 67 -4.95 5.32 0.40
C ALA A 67 -3.92 4.34 -0.18
N TYR A 68 -4.30 3.48 -1.14
CA TYR A 68 -3.33 2.58 -1.76
C TYR A 68 -2.34 3.33 -2.65
N THR A 69 -2.76 4.41 -3.31
CA THR A 69 -1.88 5.20 -4.18
C THR A 69 -0.79 5.88 -3.37
N ARG A 70 -1.16 6.47 -2.22
CA ARG A 70 -0.20 7.02 -1.25
C ARG A 70 0.74 5.95 -0.72
N ALA A 71 0.22 4.78 -0.36
CA ALA A 71 1.08 3.69 0.11
C ALA A 71 2.07 3.20 -0.94
N TYR A 72 1.67 3.14 -2.21
CA TYR A 72 2.58 2.84 -3.31
C TYR A 72 3.70 3.89 -3.40
N ASN A 73 3.36 5.17 -3.33
CA ASN A 73 4.34 6.26 -3.49
C ASN A 73 5.25 6.47 -2.26
N GLU A 74 4.70 6.37 -1.05
CA GLU A 74 5.38 6.63 0.22
C GLU A 74 6.20 5.44 0.72
N ALA A 75 6.04 4.26 0.12
CA ALA A 75 6.77 3.08 0.53
C ALA A 75 8.29 3.24 0.36
N THR A 76 9.05 2.86 1.38
CA THR A 76 10.51 2.76 1.33
C THR A 76 10.92 1.38 0.86
N VAL A 77 11.91 1.31 -0.05
CA VAL A 77 12.55 0.06 -0.46
C VAL A 77 13.86 -0.09 0.28
N ILE A 78 14.08 -1.26 0.87
CA ILE A 78 15.32 -1.67 1.49
C ILE A 78 15.74 -2.93 0.75
N GLU A 79 16.68 -2.79 -0.18
CA GLU A 79 17.23 -3.93 -0.91
C GLU A 79 18.08 -4.80 0.03
N ALA A 80 18.05 -6.11 -0.24
CA ALA A 80 19.02 -7.04 0.30
C ALA A 80 20.44 -6.63 -0.15
N GLU A 81 21.40 -6.85 0.74
CA GLU A 81 22.83 -6.79 0.39
C GLU A 81 23.27 -8.06 -0.34
#